data_AF-A0A959B081-F1
#
_entry.id   AF-A0A959B081-F1
#
_cell.length_a   1.000
_cell.length_b   1.000
_cell.length_c   1.000
_cell.angle_alpha   90.00
_cell.angle_beta   90.00
_cell.angle_gamma   90.00
#
_symmetry.space_group_name_H-M   'P 1'
#
loop_
_entity.id
_entity.type
_entity.pdbx_description
1 polymer ?
#
loop_
_entity_poly.entity_id
_entity_poly.type
_entity_poly.pdbx_seq_one_letter_code
_entity_poly.pdbx_strand_id
1 'polypeptide(L)'
;MANSNNIWQQFLQQIPAPMRNKYYIILVLFFGWMIFFDRHDLLTQFRLQKAVNKMQEDKAMYLEEIEQAKQDRLDLEVNKEKFAREQYYMQKSGEEVFIMVEEDKD
;
A
#
# COMPACT_ATOMS: atom_id res chain seq x y z
N MET A 1 -25.43 -46.33 42.60
CA MET A 1 -24.16 -45.97 41.95
C MET A 1 -24.47 -44.96 40.86
N ALA A 2 -24.19 -43.68 41.07
CA ALA A 2 -24.36 -42.65 40.04
C ALA A 2 -22.96 -42.18 39.63
N ASN A 3 -22.48 -42.72 38.50
CA ASN A 3 -21.24 -42.30 37.88
C ASN A 3 -21.51 -41.05 37.03
N SER A 4 -21.28 -39.86 37.59
CA SER A 4 -21.35 -38.62 36.84
C SER A 4 -19.97 -38.24 36.32
N ASN A 5 -19.60 -38.76 35.15
CA ASN A 5 -18.49 -38.21 34.38
C ASN A 5 -18.91 -36.87 33.76
N ASN A 6 -19.12 -35.86 34.61
CA ASN A 6 -19.54 -34.53 34.22
C ASN A 6 -18.31 -33.64 33.95
N ILE A 7 -17.72 -33.83 32.78
CA ILE A 7 -16.61 -33.01 32.25
C ILE A 7 -16.96 -31.51 32.33
N TRP A 8 -18.22 -31.18 32.05
CA TRP A 8 -18.75 -29.82 32.10
C TRP A 8 -18.72 -29.19 33.50
N GLN A 9 -18.88 -29.97 34.57
CA GLN A 9 -18.87 -29.43 35.93
C GLN A 9 -17.46 -28.99 36.36
N GLN A 10 -16.42 -29.68 35.89
CA GLN A 10 -15.03 -29.30 36.15
C GLN A 10 -14.68 -27.98 35.46
N PHE A 11 -15.19 -27.76 34.25
CA PHE A 11 -15.06 -26.49 33.53
C PHE A 11 -15.86 -25.36 34.18
N LEU A 12 -17.11 -25.61 34.60
CA LEU A 12 -17.94 -24.58 35.25
C LEU A 12 -17.41 -24.11 36.62
N GLN A 13 -16.64 -24.94 37.32
CA GLN A 13 -16.06 -24.59 38.64
C GLN A 13 -14.79 -23.73 38.52
N GLN A 14 -14.10 -23.76 37.37
CA GLN A 14 -12.91 -22.94 37.13
C GLN A 14 -13.24 -21.52 36.63
N ILE A 15 -14.52 -21.23 36.39
CA ILE A 15 -14.98 -19.93 35.91
C ILE A 15 -15.20 -18.99 37.11
N PRO A 16 -14.49 -17.85 37.19
CA PRO A 16 -14.62 -16.92 38.30
C PRO A 16 -16.04 -16.32 38.38
N ALA A 17 -16.50 -16.03 39.61
CA ALA A 17 -17.86 -15.60 39.94
C ALA A 17 -18.53 -14.54 39.01
N PRO A 18 -17.84 -13.51 38.48
CA PRO A 18 -18.49 -12.53 37.58
C PRO A 18 -18.93 -13.12 36.23
N MET A 19 -18.31 -14.20 35.76
CA MET A 19 -18.64 -14.82 34.46
C MET A 19 -19.89 -15.72 34.50
N ARG A 20 -20.43 -16.01 35.69
CA ARG A 20 -21.72 -16.73 35.83
C ARG A 20 -22.92 -15.80 35.69
N ASN A 21 -22.69 -14.50 35.52
CA ASN A 21 -23.75 -13.51 35.33
C ASN A 21 -24.29 -13.54 33.89
N LYS A 22 -25.61 -13.72 33.74
CA LYS A 22 -26.31 -13.69 32.45
C LYS A 22 -26.02 -12.40 31.65
N TYR A 23 -25.84 -11.27 32.33
CA TYR A 23 -25.51 -10.00 31.68
C TYR A 23 -24.10 -9.99 31.07
N TYR A 24 -23.14 -10.68 31.70
CA TYR A 24 -21.77 -10.78 31.17
C TYR A 24 -21.72 -11.66 29.93
N ILE A 25 -22.45 -12.77 29.92
CA ILE A 25 -22.53 -13.66 28.75
C ILE A 25 -23.16 -12.93 27.55
N ILE A 26 -24.25 -12.18 27.78
CA ILE A 26 -24.89 -11.36 26.73
C ILE A 26 -23.95 -10.27 26.24
N LEU A 27 -23.18 -9.64 27.14
CA LEU A 27 -22.21 -8.61 26.79
C LEU A 27 -21.05 -9.19 25.96
N VAL A 28 -20.50 -10.35 26.33
CA VAL A 28 -19.46 -11.03 25.55
C VAL A 28 -19.98 -11.49 24.20
N LEU A 29 -21.21 -12.00 24.11
CA LEU A 29 -21.85 -12.33 22.84
C LEU A 29 -22.09 -11.09 21.98
N PHE A 30 -22.47 -9.97 22.59
CA PHE A 30 -22.68 -8.70 21.89
C PHE A 30 -21.37 -8.14 21.34
N PHE A 31 -20.30 -8.12 22.13
CA PHE A 31 -18.98 -7.71 21.65
C PHE A 31 -18.39 -8.71 20.66
N GLY A 32 -18.57 -10.01 20.88
CA GLY A 32 -18.18 -11.05 19.92
C GLY A 32 -18.89 -10.88 18.58
N TRP A 33 -20.20 -10.61 18.59
CA TRP A 33 -20.97 -10.29 17.39
C TRP A 33 -20.48 -8.99 16.74
N MET A 34 -20.22 -7.94 17.52
CA MET A 34 -19.67 -6.70 17.00
C MET A 34 -18.26 -6.87 16.41
N ILE A 35 -17.47 -7.85 16.86
CA ILE A 35 -16.13 -8.09 16.32
C ILE A 35 -16.18 -9.00 15.07
N PHE A 36 -17.07 -10.00 15.04
CA PHE A 36 -17.15 -10.99 13.95
C PHE A 36 -18.14 -10.64 12.83
N PHE A 37 -19.25 -9.98 13.16
CA PHE A 37 -20.31 -9.63 12.21
C PHE A 37 -20.34 -8.15 11.85
N ASP A 38 -19.78 -7.26 12.67
CA ASP A 38 -19.75 -5.83 12.33
C ASP A 38 -18.67 -5.54 11.28
N ARG A 39 -19.02 -4.66 10.35
CA ARG A 39 -18.24 -4.33 9.15
C ARG A 39 -17.08 -3.38 9.41
N HIS A 40 -16.65 -3.23 10.66
CA HIS A 40 -15.49 -2.44 11.04
C HIS A 40 -14.20 -3.26 10.86
N ASP A 41 -13.98 -3.68 9.62
CA ASP A 41 -12.74 -4.29 9.17
C ASP A 41 -11.61 -3.27 9.33
N LEU A 42 -10.87 -3.36 10.44
CA LEU A 42 -9.61 -2.62 10.63
C LEU A 42 -8.65 -2.88 9.45
N LEU A 43 -8.72 -4.08 8.86
CA LEU A 43 -8.00 -4.46 7.64
C LEU A 43 -8.42 -3.64 6.43
N THR A 44 -9.72 -3.42 6.25
CA THR A 44 -10.25 -2.59 5.17
C THR A 44 -9.81 -1.15 5.34
N GLN A 45 -9.88 -0.60 6.55
CA GLN A 45 -9.41 0.76 6.83
C GLN A 45 -7.91 0.91 6.57
N PHE A 46 -7.10 -0.06 6.98
CA PHE A 46 -5.66 -0.07 6.69
C PHE A 46 -5.38 -0.11 5.18
N ARG A 47 -6.10 -0.96 4.44
CA ARG A 47 -5.96 -1.05 2.99
C ARG A 47 -6.34 0.26 2.28
N LEU A 48 -7.42 0.91 2.74
CA LEU A 48 -7.84 2.22 2.26
C LEU A 48 -6.76 3.28 2.52
N GLN A 49 -6.19 3.33 3.73
CA GLN A 49 -5.13 4.27 4.03
C GLN A 49 -3.89 4.04 3.15
N LYS A 50 -3.50 2.78 2.94
CA LYS A 50 -2.40 2.45 2.04
C LYS A 50 -2.67 2.88 0.61
N ALA A 51 -3.90 2.70 0.12
CA ALA A 51 -4.30 3.16 -1.21
C ALA A 51 -4.24 4.69 -1.33
N VAL A 52 -4.70 5.43 -0.32
CA VAL A 52 -4.60 6.90 -0.29
C VAL A 52 -3.15 7.36 -0.33
N ASN A 53 -2.28 6.78 0.50
CA ASN A 53 -0.86 7.15 0.51
C ASN A 53 -0.20 6.88 -0.84
N LYS A 54 -0.51 5.72 -1.46
CA LYS A 54 -0.02 5.41 -2.81
C LYS A 54 -0.49 6.43 -3.85
N MET A 55 -1.77 6.81 -3.82
CA MET A 55 -2.30 7.81 -4.76
C MET A 55 -1.65 9.19 -4.58
N GLN A 56 -1.27 9.55 -3.35
CA GLN A 56 -0.56 10.80 -3.08
C GLN A 56 0.87 10.77 -3.60
N GLU A 57 1.57 9.64 -3.43
CA GLU A 57 2.91 9.42 -3.97
C GLU A 57 2.90 9.43 -5.50
N ASP A 58 2.00 8.67 -6.12
CA ASP A 58 1.83 8.63 -7.57
C ASP A 58 1.52 10.05 -8.12
N LYS A 59 0.67 10.82 -7.41
CA LYS A 59 0.39 12.22 -7.78
C LYS A 59 1.63 13.10 -7.72
N ALA A 60 2.45 12.97 -6.68
CA ALA A 60 3.66 13.78 -6.54
C ALA A 60 4.65 13.50 -7.67
N MET A 61 4.86 12.21 -7.99
CA MET A 61 5.70 11.76 -9.10
C MET A 61 5.20 12.33 -10.44
N TYR A 62 3.91 12.21 -10.75
CA TYR A 62 3.38 12.75 -12.01
C TYR A 62 3.47 14.27 -12.11
N LEU A 63 3.36 15.00 -10.99
CA LEU A 63 3.55 16.45 -11.00
C LEU A 63 4.98 16.83 -11.37
N GLU A 64 5.96 16.07 -10.87
CA GLU A 64 7.37 16.24 -11.22
C GLU A 64 7.62 15.92 -12.71
N GLU A 65 7.11 14.79 -13.21
CA GLU A 65 7.21 14.43 -14.63
C GLU A 65 6.57 15.48 -15.55
N ILE A 66 5.42 16.05 -15.15
CA ILE A 66 4.76 17.13 -15.90
C ILE A 66 5.64 18.38 -15.94
N GLU A 67 6.34 18.71 -14.85
CA GLU A 67 7.23 19.85 -14.81
C GLU A 67 8.45 19.65 -15.70
N GLN A 68 9.07 18.46 -15.65
CA GLN A 68 10.17 18.09 -16.55
C GLN A 68 9.72 18.12 -18.02
N ALA A 69 8.60 17.50 -18.36
CA ALA A 69 8.07 17.50 -19.73
C ALA A 69 7.73 18.91 -20.25
N LYS A 70 7.33 19.83 -19.36
CA LYS A 70 7.14 21.25 -19.74
C LYS A 70 8.48 21.93 -20.04
N GLN A 71 9.52 21.66 -19.27
CA GLN A 71 10.87 22.17 -19.55
C GLN A 71 11.41 21.62 -20.86
N ASP A 72 11.32 20.31 -21.07
CA ASP A 72 11.72 19.65 -22.32
C ASP A 72 10.98 20.22 -23.54
N ARG A 73 9.68 20.50 -23.40
CA ARG A 73 8.90 21.13 -24.46
C ARG A 73 9.39 22.55 -24.76
N LEU A 74 9.73 23.35 -23.74
CA LEU A 74 10.28 24.68 -23.94
C LEU A 74 11.66 24.60 -24.64
N ASP A 75 12.51 23.68 -24.23
CA ASP A 75 13.82 23.45 -24.84
C ASP A 75 13.68 22.99 -26.30
N LEU A 76 12.71 22.13 -26.60
CA LEU A 76 12.37 21.74 -27.96
C LEU A 76 11.88 22.94 -28.78
N GLU A 77 11.03 23.82 -28.24
CA GLU A 77 10.51 24.98 -28.98
C GLU A 77 11.61 26.01 -29.27
N VAL A 78 12.49 26.27 -28.30
CA VAL A 78 13.57 27.26 -28.40
C VAL A 78 14.77 26.74 -29.19
N ASN A 79 15.17 25.48 -29.01
CA ASN A 79 16.39 24.91 -29.59
C ASN A 79 16.23 23.44 -30.04
N LYS A 80 15.45 23.26 -31.11
CA LYS A 80 15.15 21.95 -31.73
C LYS A 80 16.39 21.10 -32.04
N GLU A 81 17.43 21.71 -32.61
CA GLU A 81 18.63 20.96 -33.02
C GLU A 81 19.42 20.46 -31.80
N LYS A 82 19.58 21.30 -30.76
CA LYS A 82 20.21 20.87 -29.51
C LYS A 82 19.43 19.73 -28.85
N PHE A 83 18.11 19.88 -28.72
CA PHE A 83 17.26 18.87 -28.10
C PHE A 83 17.31 17.52 -28.86
N ALA A 84 17.23 17.55 -30.19
CA ALA A 84 17.33 16.35 -31.03
C ALA A 84 18.69 15.63 -30.90
N ARG A 85 19.78 16.39 -30.71
CA ARG A 85 21.14 15.84 -30.57
C ARG A 85 21.40 15.29 -29.16
N GLU A 86 20.95 15.98 -28.11
CA GLU A 86 21.22 15.56 -26.73
C GLU A 86 20.29 14.43 -26.28
N GLN A 87 19.00 14.51 -26.60
CA GLN A 87 18.01 13.52 -26.11
C GLN A 87 17.91 12.30 -27.03
N TYR A 88 18.07 12.49 -28.34
CA TYR A 88 17.84 11.45 -29.34
C TYR A 88 19.07 11.10 -30.17
N TYR A 89 20.24 11.72 -29.91
CA TYR A 89 21.48 11.48 -30.64
C TYR A 89 21.32 11.58 -32.16
N MET A 90 20.42 12.46 -32.63
CA MET A 90 20.14 12.63 -34.05
C MET A 90 21.34 13.26 -34.78
N GLN A 91 21.64 12.77 -35.97
CA GLN A 91 22.73 13.25 -36.84
C GLN A 91 22.19 13.74 -38.18
N LYS A 92 22.88 14.70 -38.82
CA LYS A 92 22.55 15.14 -40.19
C LYS A 92 23.08 14.13 -41.22
N SER A 93 22.50 14.14 -42.41
CA SER A 93 22.99 13.30 -43.52
C SER A 93 24.44 13.68 -43.87
N GLY A 94 25.35 12.71 -43.84
CA GLY A 94 26.79 12.91 -44.06
C GLY A 94 27.59 13.31 -42.81
N GLU A 95 26.98 13.30 -41.62
CA GLU A 95 27.67 13.52 -40.34
C GLU A 95 27.99 12.17 -39.67
N GLU A 96 29.23 12.00 -39.19
CA GLU A 96 29.65 10.83 -38.39
C GLU A 96 29.71 11.20 -36.90
N VAL A 97 28.90 10.55 -36.07
CA VAL A 97 28.85 10.76 -34.62
C VAL A 97 29.52 9.59 -33.89
N PHE A 98 30.46 9.90 -33.01
CA PHE A 98 31.17 8.92 -32.17
C PHE A 98 30.73 9.07 -30.71
N ILE A 99 30.20 7.99 -30.12
CA ILE A 99 29.87 7.93 -28.68
C ILE A 99 31.01 7.19 -27.98
N MET A 100 31.75 7.88 -27.12
CA MET A 100 32.80 7.27 -26.31
C MET A 100 32.17 6.73 -25.02
N VAL A 101 32.14 5.41 -24.89
CA VAL A 101 31.72 4.74 -23.65
C VAL A 101 32.99 4.35 -22.90
N GLU A 102 33.13 4.77 -21.65
CA GLU A 102 34.17 4.22 -20.78
C GLU A 102 33.84 2.75 -20.53
N GLU A 103 34.74 1.84 -20.90
CA GLU A 103 34.58 0.43 -20.53
C GLU A 103 34.74 0.31 -19.02
N ASP A 104 33.68 -0.15 -18.35
CA ASP A 104 33.73 -0.54 -16.95
C ASP A 104 34.79 -1.64 -16.79
N LYS A 105 35.87 -1.32 -16.08
CA LYS A 105 36.92 -2.28 -15.74
C LYS A 105 36.40 -3.18 -14.63
N ASP A 106 35.89 -4.35 -15.01
CA ASP A 106 35.75 -5.50 -14.10
C ASP A 106 37.13 -6.01 -13.61
#